data_AF-A0A7X9AX98-F1
#
_entry.id   AF-A0A7X9AX98-F1
#
_cell.length_a   1.000
_cell.length_b   1.000
_cell.length_c   1.000
_cell.angle_alpha   90.00
_cell.angle_beta   90.00
_cell.angle_gamma   90.00
#
_symmetry.space_group_name_H-M   'P 1'
#
loop_
_entity.id
_entity.type
_entity.pdbx_description
1 polymer ?
#
loop_
_entity_poly.entity_id
_entity_poly.type
_entity_poly.pdbx_seq_one_letter_code
_entity_poly.pdbx_strand_id
1 'polypeptide(L)'
;MLISVTVLLITGLLVFVVTLLGQRKLLHALLAQNENLPVKSMLVQPFQELLLGLVFTFAALFFARRLVGGTQALNLAVCVAAVVAVMSASGSMARFQAGLKKLELGAEQSARLQLWQRFCSLGILLLLEGLLGIACWQLGLF
;
A
#
# COMPACT_ATOMS: atom_id res chain seq x y z
N MET A 1 -15.44 5.87 16.06
CA MET A 1 -14.77 5.97 14.74
C MET A 1 -13.38 6.57 14.83
N LEU A 2 -13.19 7.75 15.43
CA LEU A 2 -11.89 8.43 15.46
C LEU A 2 -10.76 7.56 16.07
N ILE A 3 -11.05 6.83 17.16
CA ILE A 3 -10.10 5.90 17.78
C ILE A 3 -9.68 4.80 16.80
N SER A 4 -10.63 4.16 16.12
CA SER A 4 -10.35 3.09 15.14
C SER A 4 -9.50 3.60 13.97
N VAL A 5 -9.82 4.79 13.45
CA VAL A 5 -9.05 5.46 12.38
C VAL A 5 -7.62 5.76 12.84
N THR A 6 -7.46 6.30 14.04
CA THR A 6 -6.13 6.57 14.62
C THR A 6 -5.32 5.29 14.81
N VAL A 7 -5.95 4.21 15.29
CA VAL A 7 -5.29 2.90 15.44
C VAL A 7 -4.85 2.35 14.07
N LEU A 8 -5.69 2.46 13.03
CA LEU A 8 -5.34 2.03 11.67
C LEU A 8 -4.14 2.81 11.12
N LEU A 9 -4.12 4.13 11.29
CA LEU A 9 -3.03 4.98 10.80
C LEU A 9 -1.72 4.72 11.54
N ILE A 10 -1.75 4.65 12.87
CA ILE A 10 -0.55 4.38 13.68
C ILE A 10 0.00 3.00 13.35
N THR A 11 -0.87 1.97 13.35
CA THR A 11 -0.47 0.59 13.05
C THR A 11 0.03 0.47 11.62
N GLY A 12 -0.67 1.06 10.65
CA GLY A 12 -0.29 1.07 9.24
C GLY A 12 1.06 1.75 9.02
N LEU A 13 1.29 2.90 9.66
CA LEU A 13 2.56 3.62 9.58
C LEU A 13 3.70 2.81 10.20
N LEU A 14 3.50 2.24 11.38
CA LEU A 14 4.51 1.41 12.04
C LEU A 14 4.88 0.19 11.18
N VAL A 15 3.88 -0.54 10.68
CA VAL A 15 4.10 -1.69 9.80
C VAL A 15 4.81 -1.25 8.52
N PHE A 16 4.40 -0.15 7.89
CA PHE A 16 5.02 0.36 6.68
C PHE A 16 6.50 0.75 6.91
N VAL A 17 6.80 1.48 7.98
CA VAL A 17 8.18 1.91 8.28
C VAL A 17 9.07 0.72 8.61
N VAL A 18 8.62 -0.20 9.47
CA VAL A 18 9.40 -1.39 9.84
C VAL A 18 9.68 -2.26 8.62
N THR A 19 8.68 -2.46 7.76
CA THR A 19 8.83 -3.27 6.55
C THR A 19 9.72 -2.62 5.51
N LEU A 20 9.60 -1.31 5.31
CA LEU A 20 10.48 -0.54 4.44
C LEU A 20 11.95 -0.65 4.88
N LEU A 21 12.22 -0.47 6.18
CA LEU A 21 13.57 -0.59 6.73
C LEU A 21 14.11 -2.03 6.59
N GLY A 22 13.27 -3.04 6.87
CA GLY A 22 13.61 -4.45 6.70
C GLY A 22 13.97 -4.81 5.25
N GLN A 23 13.13 -4.38 4.29
CA GLN A 23 13.39 -4.57 2.86
C GLN A 23 14.67 -3.86 2.42
N ARG A 24 14.84 -2.58 2.78
CA ARG A 24 16.04 -1.81 2.43
C ARG A 24 17.30 -2.48 2.93
N LYS A 25 17.31 -2.96 4.18
CA LYS A 25 18.47 -3.65 4.75
C LYS A 25 18.83 -4.90 3.96
N LEU A 26 17.83 -5.72 3.59
CA LEU A 26 18.06 -6.92 2.77
C LEU A 26 18.54 -6.58 1.35
N LEU A 27 17.90 -5.60 0.71
CA LEU A 27 18.24 -5.17 -0.64
C LEU A 27 19.65 -4.55 -0.71
N HIS A 28 20.06 -3.79 0.30
CA HIS A 28 21.44 -3.28 0.41
C HIS A 28 22.46 -4.40 0.66
N ALA A 29 22.11 -5.41 1.46
CA ALA A 29 22.97 -6.58 1.64
C ALA A 29 23.17 -7.35 0.32
N LEU A 30 22.12 -7.42 -0.52
CA LEU A 30 22.21 -8.03 -1.85
C LEU A 30 23.04 -7.21 -2.83
N LEU A 31 22.89 -5.87 -2.82
CA LEU A 31 23.74 -4.96 -3.60
C LEU A 31 25.22 -5.10 -3.23
N ALA A 32 25.53 -5.25 -1.93
CA ALA A 32 26.91 -5.43 -1.46
C ALA A 32 27.51 -6.77 -1.90
N GLN A 33 26.69 -7.80 -2.14
CA GLN A 33 27.13 -9.09 -2.68
C GLN A 33 27.24 -9.09 -4.20
N ASN A 34 26.42 -8.29 -4.89
CA ASN A 34 26.37 -8.22 -6.35
C ASN A 34 25.98 -6.80 -6.82
N GLU A 35 26.99 -6.00 -7.20
CA GLU A 35 26.80 -4.61 -7.62
C GLU A 35 25.95 -4.46 -8.90
N ASN A 36 25.88 -5.50 -9.73
CA ASN A 36 25.15 -5.48 -11.01
C ASN A 36 23.64 -5.75 -10.88
N LEU A 37 23.11 -6.01 -9.68
CA LEU A 37 21.68 -6.28 -9.52
C LEU A 37 20.86 -4.98 -9.65
N PRO A 38 19.76 -4.97 -10.45
CA PRO A 38 18.90 -3.80 -10.64
C PRO A 38 17.96 -3.57 -9.43
N VAL A 39 18.53 -3.37 -8.24
CA VAL A 39 17.84 -3.28 -6.95
C VAL A 39 17.25 -1.89 -6.69
N LYS A 40 17.78 -0.85 -7.35
CA LYS A 40 17.38 0.56 -7.12
C LYS A 40 15.88 0.80 -7.32
N SER A 41 15.27 0.16 -8.32
CA SER A 41 13.82 0.29 -8.58
C SER A 41 12.98 -0.28 -7.45
N MET A 42 13.43 -1.36 -6.81
CA MET A 42 12.74 -1.99 -5.68
C MET A 42 12.82 -1.16 -4.38
N LEU A 43 13.90 -0.40 -4.19
CA LEU A 43 14.07 0.44 -2.98
C LEU A 43 13.06 1.59 -2.90
N VAL A 44 12.54 2.03 -4.05
CA VAL A 44 11.58 3.14 -4.16
C VAL A 44 10.15 2.61 -4.36
N GLN A 45 10.00 1.35 -4.77
CA GLN A 45 8.71 0.74 -5.06
C GLN A 45 7.68 0.90 -3.93
N PRO A 46 7.98 0.66 -2.63
CA PRO A 46 6.99 0.85 -1.56
C PRO A 46 6.33 2.25 -1.52
N PHE A 47 7.12 3.30 -1.81
CA PHE A 47 6.60 4.67 -1.87
C PHE A 47 5.76 4.92 -3.13
N GLN A 48 6.17 4.37 -4.27
CA GLN A 48 5.39 4.45 -5.50
C GLN A 48 4.03 3.77 -5.33
N GLU A 49 4.01 2.62 -4.68
CA GLU A 49 2.78 1.85 -4.42
C GLU A 49 1.85 2.58 -3.43
N LEU A 50 2.40 3.18 -2.38
CA LEU A 50 1.63 4.01 -1.45
C LEU A 50 1.02 5.22 -2.17
N LEU A 51 1.82 5.93 -2.98
CA LEU A 51 1.34 7.10 -3.73
C LEU A 51 0.28 6.72 -4.77
N LEU A 52 0.50 5.62 -5.49
CA LEU A 52 -0.45 5.08 -6.45
C LEU A 52 -1.76 4.69 -5.77
N GLY A 53 -1.68 4.01 -4.62
CA GLY A 53 -2.83 3.63 -3.82
C GLY A 53 -3.61 4.85 -3.32
N LEU A 54 -2.92 5.90 -2.88
CA LEU A 54 -3.55 7.16 -2.47
C LEU A 54 -4.32 7.79 -3.65
N VAL A 55 -3.64 7.99 -4.78
CA VAL A 55 -4.23 8.63 -5.96
C VAL A 55 -5.48 7.87 -6.42
N PHE A 56 -5.41 6.55 -6.57
CA PHE A 56 -6.55 5.78 -7.05
C PHE A 56 -7.69 5.69 -6.05
N THR A 57 -7.40 5.50 -4.76
CA THR A 57 -8.44 5.42 -3.72
C THR A 57 -9.25 6.72 -3.66
N PHE A 58 -8.58 7.88 -3.64
CA PHE A 58 -9.28 9.16 -3.56
C PHE A 58 -9.88 9.61 -4.89
N ALA A 59 -9.28 9.26 -6.04
CA ALA A 59 -9.92 9.44 -7.33
C ALA A 59 -11.21 8.63 -7.42
N ALA A 60 -11.20 7.37 -6.98
CA ALA A 60 -12.38 6.53 -6.95
C ALA A 60 -13.49 7.12 -6.07
N LEU A 61 -13.14 7.62 -4.88
CA LEU A 61 -14.08 8.33 -4.01
C LEU A 61 -14.69 9.56 -4.71
N PHE A 62 -13.84 10.39 -5.33
CA PHE A 62 -14.27 11.61 -6.02
C PHE A 62 -15.21 11.31 -7.19
N PHE A 63 -14.85 10.38 -8.07
CA PHE A 63 -15.65 10.04 -9.24
C PHE A 63 -16.94 9.32 -8.87
N ALA A 64 -16.90 8.36 -7.94
CA ALA A 64 -18.10 7.63 -7.53
C ALA A 64 -19.13 8.56 -6.87
N ARG A 65 -18.67 9.53 -6.07
CA ARG A 65 -19.55 10.56 -5.49
C ARG A 65 -20.22 11.45 -6.55
N ARG A 66 -19.55 11.68 -7.68
CA ARG A 66 -20.08 12.53 -8.76
C ARG A 66 -21.05 11.80 -9.69
N LEU A 67 -20.90 10.47 -9.81
CA LEU A 67 -21.73 9.64 -10.69
C LEU A 67 -23.08 9.27 -10.07
N VAL A 68 -23.14 9.19 -8.74
CA VAL A 68 -24.34 8.75 -8.02
C VAL A 68 -24.89 9.94 -7.24
N GLY A 69 -26.18 10.25 -7.41
CA GLY A 69 -26.86 11.32 -6.66
C GLY A 69 -27.53 10.79 -5.38
N GLY A 70 -27.73 11.66 -4.40
CA GLY A 70 -28.48 11.36 -3.16
C GLY A 70 -27.64 10.81 -2.01
N THR A 71 -28.27 10.57 -0.87
CA THR A 71 -27.60 10.13 0.38
C THR A 71 -26.94 8.75 0.28
N GLN A 72 -27.47 7.85 -0.56
CA GLN A 72 -26.86 6.53 -0.80
C GLN A 72 -25.60 6.58 -1.67
N ALA A 73 -25.38 7.67 -2.42
CA ALA A 73 -24.21 7.84 -3.27
C ALA A 73 -22.89 7.85 -2.50
N LEU A 74 -22.93 8.42 -1.29
CA LEU A 74 -21.73 8.64 -0.50
C LEU A 74 -21.25 7.32 0.13
N ASN A 75 -22.18 6.48 0.61
CA ASN A 75 -21.86 5.13 1.07
C ASN A 75 -21.28 4.28 -0.06
N LEU A 76 -21.88 4.32 -1.25
CA LEU A 76 -21.38 3.59 -2.41
C LEU A 76 -19.98 4.08 -2.83
N ALA A 77 -19.75 5.40 -2.82
CA ALA A 77 -18.46 5.98 -3.16
C ALA A 77 -17.34 5.53 -2.20
N VAL A 78 -17.65 5.43 -0.91
CA VAL A 78 -16.71 4.91 0.10
C VAL A 78 -16.44 3.42 -0.12
N CYS A 79 -17.46 2.61 -0.39
CA CYS A 79 -17.27 1.20 -0.71
C CYS A 79 -16.38 1.01 -1.94
N VAL A 80 -16.58 1.79 -3.00
CA VAL A 80 -15.74 1.74 -4.21
C VAL A 80 -14.30 2.14 -3.88
N ALA A 81 -14.10 3.20 -3.10
CA ALA A 81 -12.76 3.63 -2.68
C ALA A 81 -12.04 2.55 -1.85
N ALA A 82 -12.72 1.91 -0.90
CA ALA A 82 -12.16 0.81 -0.10
C ALA A 82 -11.76 -0.39 -0.97
N VAL A 83 -12.60 -0.77 -1.94
CA VAL A 83 -12.25 -1.83 -2.90
C VAL A 83 -11.00 -1.46 -3.70
N VAL A 84 -10.89 -0.20 -4.15
CA VAL A 84 -9.71 0.28 -4.87
C VAL A 84 -8.45 0.29 -3.98
N ALA A 85 -8.58 0.60 -2.69
CA ALA A 85 -7.48 0.49 -1.73
C ALA A 85 -6.97 -0.95 -1.60
N VAL A 86 -7.88 -1.92 -1.48
CA VAL A 86 -7.56 -3.36 -1.46
C VAL A 86 -6.89 -3.81 -2.77
N MET A 87 -7.44 -3.41 -3.92
CA MET A 87 -6.85 -3.71 -5.23
C MET A 87 -5.47 -3.08 -5.41
N SER A 88 -5.25 -1.89 -4.88
CA SER A 88 -3.94 -1.22 -4.93
C SER A 88 -2.91 -1.96 -4.09
N ALA A 89 -3.28 -2.37 -2.87
CA ALA A 89 -2.40 -3.12 -1.98
C ALA A 89 -2.05 -4.52 -2.53
N SER A 90 -3.01 -5.20 -3.16
CA SER A 90 -2.76 -6.50 -3.81
C SER A 90 -1.94 -6.36 -5.11
N GLY A 91 -2.20 -5.32 -5.90
CA GLY A 91 -1.42 -4.99 -7.10
C GLY A 91 0.06 -4.71 -6.80
N SER A 92 0.34 -4.08 -5.65
CA SER A 92 1.71 -3.88 -5.15
C SER A 92 2.47 -5.20 -4.98
N MET A 93 1.83 -6.24 -4.45
CA MET A 93 2.46 -7.56 -4.30
C MET A 93 2.79 -8.20 -5.67
N ALA A 94 1.87 -8.12 -6.62
CA ALA A 94 2.07 -8.66 -7.97
C ALA A 94 3.24 -7.96 -8.70
N ARG A 95 3.30 -6.62 -8.62
CA ARG A 95 4.39 -5.83 -9.21
C ARG A 95 5.74 -6.14 -8.56
N PHE A 96 5.76 -6.28 -7.23
CA PHE A 96 6.98 -6.66 -6.52
C PHE A 96 7.46 -8.06 -6.92
N GLN A 97 6.55 -9.02 -7.03
CA GLN A 97 6.88 -10.38 -7.46
C GLN A 97 7.44 -10.40 -8.89
N ALA A 98 6.91 -9.56 -9.80
CA ALA A 98 7.44 -9.40 -11.14
C ALA A 98 8.86 -8.80 -11.14
N GLY A 99 9.14 -7.84 -10.26
CA GLY A 99 10.49 -7.32 -10.05
C GLY A 99 11.44 -8.40 -9.49
N LEU A 100 10.96 -9.19 -8.52
CA LEU A 100 11.77 -10.18 -7.80
C LEU A 100 12.25 -11.28 -8.73
N LYS A 101 11.39 -11.70 -9.67
CA LYS A 101 11.75 -12.66 -10.72
C LYS A 101 12.91 -12.20 -11.59
N LYS A 102 13.11 -10.89 -11.77
CA LYS A 102 14.22 -10.32 -12.56
C LYS A 102 15.56 -10.32 -11.83
N LEU A 103 15.56 -10.51 -10.50
CA LEU A 103 16.78 -10.51 -9.68
C LEU A 103 17.41 -11.89 -9.54
N GLU A 104 16.76 -12.96 -10.04
CA GLU A 104 17.24 -14.35 -10.01
C GLU A 104 17.82 -14.78 -8.65
N LEU A 105 17.20 -14.31 -7.56
CA LEU A 105 17.66 -14.57 -6.20
C LEU A 105 17.44 -16.02 -5.78
N GLY A 106 18.30 -16.52 -4.89
CA GLY A 106 18.08 -17.80 -4.23
C GLY A 106 16.73 -17.86 -3.51
N ALA A 107 16.13 -19.06 -3.44
CA ALA A 107 14.77 -19.27 -2.94
C ALA A 107 14.54 -18.70 -1.53
N GLU A 108 15.53 -18.82 -0.64
CA GLU A 108 15.43 -18.31 0.73
C GLU A 108 15.40 -16.77 0.80
N GLN A 109 16.26 -16.09 0.03
CA GLN A 109 16.31 -14.63 -0.01
C GLN A 109 15.04 -14.06 -0.65
N SER A 110 14.57 -14.70 -1.72
CA SER A 110 13.30 -14.40 -2.39
C SER A 110 12.11 -14.52 -1.41
N ALA A 111 12.04 -15.62 -0.65
CA ALA A 111 10.98 -15.84 0.33
C ALA A 111 10.98 -14.77 1.44
N ARG A 112 12.15 -14.40 1.97
CA ARG A 112 12.27 -13.34 2.99
C ARG A 112 11.81 -11.98 2.44
N LEU A 113 12.23 -11.60 1.23
CA LEU A 113 11.79 -10.34 0.60
C LEU A 113 10.28 -10.31 0.33
N GLN A 114 9.70 -11.43 -0.11
CA GLN A 114 8.25 -11.55 -0.30
C GLN A 114 7.49 -11.41 1.02
N LEU A 115 8.00 -11.97 2.12
CA LEU A 115 7.40 -11.84 3.43
C LEU A 115 7.36 -10.37 3.87
N TRP A 116 8.47 -9.66 3.73
CA TRP A 116 8.48 -8.22 3.98
C TRP A 116 7.52 -7.44 3.08
N GLN A 117 7.39 -7.82 1.81
CA GLN A 117 6.46 -7.18 0.89
C GLN A 117 5.00 -7.38 1.31
N ARG A 118 4.62 -8.58 1.78
CA ARG A 118 3.26 -8.84 2.26
C ARG A 118 2.90 -7.91 3.40
N PHE A 119 3.80 -7.74 4.37
CA PHE A 119 3.59 -6.81 5.46
C PHE A 119 3.60 -5.36 4.98
N CYS A 120 4.43 -5.01 3.99
CA CYS A 120 4.41 -3.67 3.39
C CYS A 120 3.06 -3.36 2.73
N SER A 121 2.52 -4.29 1.93
CA SER A 121 1.17 -4.19 1.34
C SER A 121 0.09 -4.06 2.40
N LEU A 122 0.20 -4.78 3.52
CA LEU A 122 -0.72 -4.65 4.64
C LEU A 122 -0.61 -3.27 5.30
N GLY A 123 0.60 -2.75 5.52
CA GLY A 123 0.82 -1.40 6.00
C GLY A 123 0.20 -0.33 5.08
N ILE A 124 0.39 -0.47 3.76
CA ILE A 124 -0.24 0.40 2.76
C ILE A 124 -1.76 0.33 2.87
N LEU A 125 -2.35 -0.87 2.93
CA LEU A 125 -3.80 -1.02 3.06
C LEU A 125 -4.35 -0.32 4.31
N LEU A 126 -3.72 -0.53 5.47
CA LEU A 126 -4.12 0.11 6.72
C LEU A 126 -4.03 1.63 6.67
N LEU A 127 -3.00 2.17 6.02
CA LEU A 127 -2.84 3.61 5.80
C LEU A 127 -3.94 4.15 4.88
N LEU A 128 -4.24 3.47 3.78
CA LEU A 128 -5.29 3.88 2.84
C LEU A 128 -6.67 3.87 3.50
N GLU A 129 -7.02 2.81 4.22
CA GLU A 129 -8.29 2.69 4.96
C GLU A 129 -8.38 3.73 6.08
N GLY A 130 -7.29 3.97 6.81
CA GLY A 130 -7.23 5.02 7.83
C GLY A 130 -7.46 6.42 7.25
N LEU A 131 -6.81 6.75 6.14
CA LEU A 131 -6.97 8.04 5.46
C LEU A 131 -8.37 8.18 4.83
N LEU A 132 -8.91 7.10 4.25
CA LEU A 132 -10.29 7.06 3.78
C LEU A 132 -11.26 7.30 4.94
N GLY A 133 -11.02 6.70 6.11
CA GLY A 133 -11.80 6.94 7.33
C GLY A 133 -11.79 8.40 7.79
N ILE A 134 -10.63 9.08 7.72
CA ILE A 134 -10.55 10.54 7.97
C ILE A 134 -11.41 11.29 6.97
N ALA A 135 -11.29 10.98 5.67
CA ALA A 135 -12.05 11.65 4.63
C ALA A 135 -13.57 11.46 4.83
N CYS A 136 -14.02 10.24 5.17
CA CYS A 136 -15.41 9.97 5.48
C CYS A 136 -15.92 10.81 6.65
N TRP A 137 -15.13 10.96 7.71
CA TRP A 137 -15.47 11.81 8.86
C TRP A 137 -15.59 13.28 8.45
N GLN A 138 -14.65 13.79 7.67
CA GLN A 138 -14.70 15.17 7.15
C GLN A 138 -15.90 15.42 6.21
N LEU A 139 -16.37 14.37 5.53
CA LEU A 139 -17.54 14.42 4.67
C LEU A 139 -18.87 14.27 5.42
N GLY A 140 -18.84 14.12 6.75
CA GLY A 140 -20.04 14.02 7.59
C GLY A 140 -20.79 12.69 7.49
N LEU A 141 -20.12 11.61 7.08
CA LEU A 141 -20.71 10.27 7.06
C LEU A 141 -20.89 9.65 8.44
N PHE A 142 -20.12 10.11 9.43
CA PHE A 142 -20.02 9.54 10.76
C PHE A 142 -19.71 10.60 11.81
#